data_AF-A0A1Y4EAV4-F1
#
_entry.id   AF-A0A1Y4EAV4-F1
#
_cell.length_a   1.000
_cell.length_b   1.000
_cell.length_c   1.000
_cell.angle_alpha   90.00
_cell.angle_beta   90.00
_cell.angle_gamma   90.00
#
_symmetry.space_group_name_H-M   'P 1'
#
loop_
_entity.id
_entity.type
_entity.pdbx_description
1 polymer ?
#
loop_
_entity_poly.entity_id
_entity_poly.type
_entity_poly.pdbx_seq_one_letter_code
_entity_poly.pdbx_strand_id
1 'polypeptide(L)'
;MNKKSRIKDIINKTIFVEEEEEEEVATDVKVKTTPVNPTKTTKSVEPKIEKNVQVKTFKEETPKPTTFAKQPKVEPEYAPTVISNGTKINGDITCKADLQIEGSVEGNINCDKSVTIKGNVKGNIKANSLTTIDATIVGNVGCKGMVNILGTTNLQGDVNSSDVVLEGEIKGNIVAENKVSLKGTSVLDGNTTSAKIMVEEGSTIIGSIQTVSNKAAKK
;
A
#
# COMPACT_ATOMS: atom_id res chain seq x y z
N MET A 1 38.48 7.53 35.93
CA MET A 1 37.17 8.20 35.71
C MET A 1 36.73 7.96 34.27
N ASN A 2 35.49 7.48 34.11
CA ASN A 2 34.94 6.74 32.97
C ASN A 2 34.73 7.56 31.68
N LYS A 3 35.27 7.09 30.55
CA LYS A 3 34.94 7.55 29.18
C LYS A 3 33.63 6.95 28.61
N LYS A 4 32.83 6.25 29.42
CA LYS A 4 31.53 5.65 29.03
C LYS A 4 30.32 6.58 29.18
N SER A 5 30.50 7.84 29.59
CA SER A 5 29.37 8.71 29.97
C SER A 5 28.95 9.77 28.95
N ARG A 6 29.61 9.91 27.78
CA ARG A 6 29.30 11.01 26.83
C ARG A 6 28.52 10.63 25.57
N ILE A 7 28.21 9.34 25.38
CA ILE A 7 27.42 8.87 24.21
C ILE A 7 25.95 8.64 24.56
N LYS A 8 25.58 8.60 25.85
CA LYS A 8 24.18 8.45 26.27
C LYS A 8 23.37 9.76 26.22
N ASP A 9 24.03 10.91 26.07
CA ASP A 9 23.37 12.22 26.18
C ASP A 9 22.93 12.83 24.83
N ILE A 10 23.20 12.17 23.70
CA ILE A 10 22.85 12.69 22.36
C ILE A 10 21.57 12.04 21.79
N ILE A 11 21.10 10.93 22.35
CA ILE A 11 19.96 10.16 21.78
C ILE A 11 18.59 10.64 22.30
N ASN A 12 18.53 11.43 23.38
CA ASN A 12 17.26 11.74 24.06
C ASN A 12 16.73 13.17 23.87
N LYS A 13 16.78 13.77 22.66
CA LYS A 13 16.30 15.16 22.51
C LYS A 13 15.49 15.53 21.27
N THR A 14 14.75 14.60 20.66
CA THR A 14 13.88 15.00 19.51
C THR A 14 12.53 14.29 19.42
N ILE A 15 12.07 13.60 20.46
CA ILE A 15 10.72 13.00 20.45
C ILE A 15 10.08 13.35 21.79
N PHE A 16 8.81 13.74 21.74
CA PHE A 16 7.95 14.30 22.82
C PHE A 16 7.93 15.83 22.91
N VAL A 17 7.07 16.41 22.05
CA VAL A 17 6.24 17.56 22.42
C VAL A 17 5.19 17.01 23.38
N GLU A 18 5.24 17.45 24.64
CA GLU A 18 4.14 17.32 25.59
C GLU A 18 3.15 18.45 25.29
N GLU A 19 1.96 18.11 24.79
CA GLU A 19 0.77 18.95 24.91
C GLU A 19 -0.02 18.41 26.11
N GLU A 20 -0.10 19.23 27.16
CA GLU A 20 -1.08 19.10 28.23
C GLU A 20 -2.42 19.63 27.70
N GLU A 21 -3.46 18.81 27.69
CA GLU A 21 -4.85 19.28 27.68
C GLU A 21 -5.49 18.88 29.01
N GLU A 22 -5.86 19.88 29.82
CA GLU A 22 -6.86 19.74 30.89
C GLU A 22 -8.21 20.34 30.41
N GLU A 23 -9.29 19.67 30.83
CA GLU A 23 -10.75 19.92 30.69
C GLU A 23 -11.20 21.34 31.14
N GLU A 24 -12.42 21.88 31.00
CA GLU A 24 -13.79 21.55 30.55
C GLU A 24 -14.53 22.92 30.45
N VAL A 25 -15.64 23.10 29.69
CA VAL A 25 -16.91 23.76 30.17
C VAL A 25 -18.04 23.53 29.14
N ALA A 26 -19.11 22.88 29.59
CA ALA A 26 -20.40 22.77 28.92
C ALA A 26 -21.24 24.05 29.00
N THR A 27 -22.06 24.35 27.97
CA THR A 27 -23.41 24.89 28.18
C THR A 27 -24.36 24.53 27.02
N ASP A 28 -25.51 23.96 27.40
CA ASP A 28 -26.67 23.63 26.56
C ASP A 28 -27.46 24.87 26.10
N VAL A 29 -27.92 24.90 24.84
CA VAL A 29 -29.17 25.59 24.45
C VAL A 29 -29.97 24.75 23.44
N LYS A 30 -31.24 24.58 23.80
CA LYS A 30 -32.30 23.70 23.27
C LYS A 30 -33.09 24.37 22.13
N VAL A 31 -33.36 23.67 21.01
CA VAL A 31 -34.43 24.06 20.06
C VAL A 31 -35.23 22.85 19.56
N LYS A 32 -36.57 22.98 19.68
CA LYS A 32 -37.65 22.07 19.27
C LYS A 32 -38.05 22.28 17.80
N THR A 33 -38.72 21.26 17.22
CA THR A 33 -39.77 21.28 16.15
C THR A 33 -39.32 21.76 14.75
N THR A 34 -39.69 21.22 13.59
CA THR A 34 -40.87 20.45 13.07
C THR A 34 -40.54 19.97 11.63
N PRO A 35 -41.23 18.99 11.03
CA PRO A 35 -41.01 18.53 9.66
C PRO A 35 -41.87 19.29 8.62
N VAL A 36 -41.32 19.55 7.42
CA VAL A 36 -42.06 20.15 6.28
C VAL A 36 -41.83 19.33 5.01
N ASN A 37 -42.92 18.72 4.53
CA ASN A 37 -43.16 18.30 3.14
C ASN A 37 -43.77 19.50 2.37
N PRO A 38 -43.57 19.63 1.05
CA PRO A 38 -44.75 19.60 0.18
C PRO A 38 -44.53 18.96 -1.22
N THR A 39 -45.65 18.52 -1.78
CA THR A 39 -45.81 17.87 -3.09
C THR A 39 -46.66 18.78 -4.02
N LYS A 40 -46.43 18.71 -5.36
CA LYS A 40 -47.36 19.00 -6.51
C LYS A 40 -47.68 20.51 -6.81
N THR A 41 -47.93 21.03 -8.04
CA THR A 41 -48.29 20.52 -9.40
C THR A 41 -48.22 21.64 -10.50
N THR A 42 -48.23 21.23 -11.79
CA THR A 42 -48.87 21.84 -13.03
C THR A 42 -48.21 23.07 -13.72
N LYS A 43 -48.21 23.30 -15.07
CA LYS A 43 -49.11 22.92 -16.21
C LYS A 43 -48.48 23.24 -17.62
N SER A 44 -48.92 22.49 -18.66
CA SER A 44 -49.03 22.74 -20.14
C SER A 44 -47.80 23.11 -21.01
N VAL A 45 -47.62 22.66 -22.28
CA VAL A 45 -48.49 22.80 -23.49
C VAL A 45 -48.22 21.68 -24.55
N GLU A 46 -49.24 21.29 -25.34
CA GLU A 46 -49.22 20.37 -26.52
C GLU A 46 -48.63 21.01 -27.81
N PRO A 47 -48.35 20.24 -28.89
CA PRO A 47 -49.35 20.10 -29.96
C PRO A 47 -49.45 18.71 -30.65
N LYS A 48 -50.61 18.48 -31.27
CA LYS A 48 -50.95 17.38 -32.21
C LYS A 48 -50.76 17.83 -33.66
N ILE A 49 -50.20 16.97 -34.54
CA ILE A 49 -50.39 16.99 -36.01
C ILE A 49 -50.42 15.53 -36.52
N GLU A 50 -51.10 15.35 -37.65
CA GLU A 50 -51.94 14.24 -38.10
C GLU A 50 -51.28 12.99 -38.73
N LYS A 51 -52.13 11.97 -38.91
CA LYS A 51 -51.88 10.65 -39.52
C LYS A 51 -51.90 10.72 -41.05
N ASN A 52 -51.06 9.91 -41.74
CA ASN A 52 -51.53 9.00 -42.81
C ASN A 52 -50.48 8.01 -43.36
N VAL A 53 -50.81 6.72 -43.23
CA VAL A 53 -50.72 5.56 -44.16
C VAL A 53 -49.39 5.25 -44.91
N GLN A 54 -48.78 4.10 -44.58
CA GLN A 54 -48.72 2.89 -45.44
C GLN A 54 -47.97 1.75 -44.73
N VAL A 55 -48.69 0.71 -44.30
CA VAL A 55 -48.11 -0.54 -43.84
C VAL A 55 -47.78 -1.38 -45.08
N LYS A 56 -46.48 -1.51 -45.41
CA LYS A 56 -46.00 -2.55 -46.33
C LYS A 56 -45.44 -3.68 -45.47
N THR A 57 -46.11 -4.81 -45.53
CA THR A 57 -45.66 -6.09 -44.97
C THR A 57 -44.37 -6.52 -45.69
N PHE A 58 -43.23 -6.35 -45.03
CA PHE A 58 -41.98 -7.00 -45.44
C PHE A 58 -41.87 -8.32 -44.69
N LYS A 59 -41.72 -9.41 -45.45
CA LYS A 59 -41.41 -10.74 -44.92
C LYS A 59 -40.08 -10.69 -44.19
N GLU A 60 -40.07 -11.20 -42.97
CA GLU A 60 -38.89 -11.37 -42.14
C GLU A 60 -38.08 -12.56 -42.67
N GLU A 61 -37.10 -12.30 -43.54
CA GLU A 61 -36.02 -13.24 -43.79
C GLU A 61 -34.98 -13.03 -42.71
N THR A 62 -34.83 -14.02 -41.82
CA THR A 62 -33.77 -14.04 -40.81
C THR A 62 -32.40 -13.88 -41.49
N PRO A 63 -31.62 -12.82 -41.22
CA PRO A 63 -30.23 -12.81 -41.64
C PRO A 63 -29.51 -13.92 -40.86
N LYS A 64 -28.93 -14.89 -41.59
CA LYS A 64 -28.01 -15.87 -41.01
C LYS A 64 -26.96 -15.09 -40.20
N PRO A 65 -26.68 -15.46 -38.94
CA PRO A 65 -25.67 -14.77 -38.15
C PRO A 65 -24.32 -14.91 -38.83
N THR A 66 -23.85 -13.82 -39.42
CA THR A 66 -22.45 -13.62 -39.73
C THR A 66 -21.69 -13.65 -38.40
N THR A 67 -20.80 -14.63 -38.26
CA THR A 67 -19.89 -14.78 -37.11
C THR A 67 -19.06 -13.52 -36.94
N PHE A 68 -19.46 -12.65 -36.02
CA PHE A 68 -18.61 -11.60 -35.49
C PHE A 68 -17.47 -12.26 -34.71
N ALA A 69 -16.23 -12.00 -35.13
CA ALA A 69 -15.05 -12.41 -34.40
C ALA A 69 -15.17 -11.96 -32.93
N LYS A 70 -14.82 -12.86 -32.00
CA LYS A 70 -14.80 -12.62 -30.57
C LYS A 70 -14.04 -11.32 -30.29
N GLN A 71 -14.74 -10.29 -29.82
CA GLN A 71 -14.12 -9.04 -29.41
C GLN A 71 -13.04 -9.35 -28.35
N PRO A 72 -11.83 -8.79 -28.45
CA PRO A 72 -10.84 -8.94 -27.39
C PRO A 72 -11.44 -8.38 -26.10
N LYS A 73 -11.46 -9.20 -25.05
CA LYS A 73 -11.90 -8.81 -23.72
C LYS A 73 -10.93 -7.73 -23.23
N VAL A 74 -11.35 -6.46 -23.27
CA VAL A 74 -10.59 -5.36 -22.68
C VAL A 74 -10.58 -5.58 -21.18
N GLU A 75 -9.49 -6.13 -20.68
CA GLU A 75 -9.23 -6.25 -19.25
C GLU A 75 -9.05 -4.82 -18.71
N PRO A 76 -9.69 -4.44 -17.59
CA PRO A 76 -9.55 -3.09 -17.07
C PRO A 76 -8.08 -2.83 -16.80
N GLU A 77 -7.48 -1.94 -17.56
CA GLU A 77 -6.12 -1.49 -17.34
C GLU A 77 -6.13 -0.67 -16.05
N TYR A 78 -5.69 -1.28 -14.96
CA TYR A 78 -5.67 -0.61 -13.67
C TYR A 78 -4.55 0.43 -13.67
N ALA A 79 -4.93 1.70 -13.62
CA ALA A 79 -4.00 2.78 -13.33
C ALA A 79 -3.39 2.59 -11.91
N PRO A 80 -2.14 3.04 -11.69
CA PRO A 80 -1.55 3.01 -10.37
C PRO A 80 -2.35 3.89 -9.41
N THR A 81 -2.64 3.37 -8.22
CA THR A 81 -3.27 4.15 -7.16
C THR A 81 -2.18 4.92 -6.40
N VAL A 82 -2.33 6.24 -6.28
CA VAL A 82 -1.37 7.09 -5.54
C VAL A 82 -2.06 7.68 -4.32
N ILE A 83 -1.49 7.44 -3.15
CA ILE A 83 -1.88 8.06 -1.88
C ILE A 83 -0.87 9.18 -1.64
N SER A 84 -1.26 10.40 -2.00
CA SER A 84 -0.39 11.58 -1.94
C SER A 84 -0.04 11.99 -0.51
N ASN A 85 1.05 12.73 -0.39
CA ASN A 85 1.46 13.38 0.86
C ASN A 85 0.31 14.23 1.44
N GLY A 86 0.21 14.29 2.78
CA GLY A 86 -0.91 14.91 3.50
C GLY A 86 -2.13 14.00 3.71
N THR A 87 -2.16 12.81 3.10
CA THR A 87 -3.23 11.84 3.31
C THR A 87 -2.91 10.94 4.51
N LYS A 88 -3.85 10.81 5.44
CA LYS A 88 -3.82 9.80 6.51
C LYS A 88 -4.93 8.78 6.28
N ILE A 89 -4.56 7.51 6.19
CA ILE A 89 -5.50 6.39 6.08
C ILE A 89 -5.48 5.64 7.40
N ASN A 90 -6.67 5.43 7.98
CA ASN A 90 -6.86 4.54 9.12
C ASN A 90 -7.80 3.41 8.68
N GLY A 91 -7.27 2.18 8.66
CA GLY A 91 -7.94 0.99 8.16
C GLY A 91 -7.09 0.20 7.17
N ASP A 92 -7.57 -0.99 6.84
CA ASP A 92 -6.87 -1.89 5.91
C ASP A 92 -7.04 -1.45 4.45
N ILE A 93 -5.98 -1.61 3.65
CA ILE A 93 -5.96 -1.31 2.21
C ILE A 93 -5.91 -2.61 1.43
N THR A 94 -6.80 -2.78 0.45
CA THR A 94 -6.74 -3.89 -0.51
C THR A 94 -6.64 -3.37 -1.94
N CYS A 95 -5.60 -3.77 -2.66
CA CYS A 95 -5.35 -3.35 -4.04
C CYS A 95 -5.05 -4.52 -4.98
N LYS A 96 -5.63 -4.46 -6.19
CA LYS A 96 -5.35 -5.41 -7.29
C LYS A 96 -4.32 -4.88 -8.29
N ALA A 97 -4.00 -3.60 -8.19
CA ALA A 97 -3.13 -2.84 -9.07
C ALA A 97 -1.87 -2.41 -8.33
N ASP A 98 -0.99 -1.67 -9.00
CA ASP A 98 0.16 -1.08 -8.33
C ASP A 98 -0.29 0.06 -7.40
N LEU A 99 0.38 0.16 -6.25
CA LEU A 99 0.05 1.11 -5.19
C LEU A 99 1.29 1.95 -4.84
N GLN A 100 1.14 3.28 -4.81
CA GLN A 100 2.15 4.21 -4.35
C GLN A 100 1.65 4.97 -3.12
N ILE A 101 2.44 4.96 -2.05
CA ILE A 101 2.10 5.61 -0.78
C ILE A 101 3.15 6.65 -0.45
N GLU A 102 2.75 7.91 -0.41
CA GLU A 102 3.57 9.05 0.04
C GLU A 102 3.04 9.63 1.36
N GLY A 103 1.82 9.26 1.76
CA GLY A 103 1.19 9.70 3.01
C GLY A 103 1.47 8.77 4.21
N SER A 104 0.53 8.77 5.17
CA SER A 104 0.58 7.91 6.35
C SER A 104 -0.54 6.87 6.32
N VAL A 105 -0.20 5.61 6.56
CA VAL A 105 -1.17 4.51 6.62
C VAL A 105 -1.06 3.80 7.96
N GLU A 106 -2.19 3.68 8.64
CA GLU A 106 -2.35 2.91 9.88
C GLU A 106 -3.35 1.79 9.62
N GLY A 107 -2.85 0.56 9.44
CA GLY A 107 -3.63 -0.59 9.01
C GLY A 107 -2.80 -1.55 8.16
N ASN A 108 -3.37 -2.70 7.81
CA ASN A 108 -2.70 -3.69 6.99
C ASN A 108 -2.84 -3.36 5.50
N ILE A 109 -1.79 -3.60 4.73
CA ILE A 109 -1.79 -3.39 3.28
C ILE A 109 -1.74 -4.75 2.62
N ASN A 110 -2.73 -5.06 1.77
CA ASN A 110 -2.78 -6.27 0.97
C ASN A 110 -2.86 -5.91 -0.51
N CYS A 111 -1.78 -6.15 -1.26
CA CYS A 111 -1.71 -5.86 -2.68
C CYS A 111 -1.33 -7.08 -3.50
N ASP A 112 -2.03 -7.30 -4.61
CA ASP A 112 -1.73 -8.42 -5.50
C ASP A 112 -0.47 -8.17 -6.36
N LYS A 113 -0.09 -6.89 -6.55
CA LYS A 113 1.02 -6.47 -7.41
C LYS A 113 2.12 -5.73 -6.62
N SER A 114 2.67 -4.66 -7.19
CA SER A 114 3.81 -3.93 -6.65
C SER A 114 3.36 -2.78 -5.77
N VAL A 115 4.06 -2.58 -4.65
CA VAL A 115 3.81 -1.47 -3.73
C VAL A 115 5.08 -0.63 -3.65
N THR A 116 4.93 0.69 -3.79
CA THR A 116 6.00 1.66 -3.57
C THR A 116 5.65 2.54 -2.38
N ILE A 117 6.52 2.59 -1.37
CA ILE A 117 6.29 3.35 -0.12
C ILE A 117 7.36 4.41 0.04
N LYS A 118 6.93 5.66 0.20
CA LYS A 118 7.76 6.85 0.45
C LYS A 118 7.31 7.64 1.69
N GLY A 119 6.51 7.01 2.54
CA GLY A 119 5.88 7.64 3.70
C GLY A 119 5.93 6.73 4.93
N ASN A 120 4.93 6.89 5.80
CA ASN A 120 4.87 6.16 7.06
C ASN A 120 3.80 5.06 6.98
N VAL A 121 4.17 3.84 7.35
CA VAL A 121 3.23 2.72 7.42
C VAL A 121 3.33 2.03 8.77
N LYS A 122 2.21 1.93 9.47
CA LYS A 122 2.05 1.17 10.70
C LYS A 122 1.08 0.03 10.46
N GLY A 123 1.60 -1.19 10.37
CA GLY A 123 0.81 -2.39 10.11
C GLY A 123 1.57 -3.40 9.26
N ASN A 124 0.95 -4.54 8.99
CA ASN A 124 1.59 -5.59 8.19
C ASN A 124 1.37 -5.33 6.70
N ILE A 125 2.39 -5.61 5.90
CA ILE A 125 2.39 -5.39 4.46
C ILE A 125 2.47 -6.75 3.76
N LYS A 126 1.50 -7.03 2.89
CA LYS A 126 1.49 -8.18 1.99
C LYS A 126 1.43 -7.70 0.56
N ALA A 127 2.45 -8.04 -0.23
CA ALA A 127 2.54 -7.64 -1.64
C ALA A 127 3.20 -8.73 -2.50
N ASN A 128 3.20 -8.58 -3.82
CA ASN A 128 4.08 -9.39 -4.66
C ASN A 128 5.51 -8.84 -4.62
N SER A 129 5.65 -7.54 -4.89
CA SER A 129 6.92 -6.81 -4.82
C SER A 129 6.75 -5.57 -3.98
N LEU A 130 7.74 -5.25 -3.17
CA LEU A 130 7.77 -4.04 -2.36
C LEU A 130 9.02 -3.24 -2.65
N THR A 131 8.85 -1.95 -2.89
CA THR A 131 9.94 -0.98 -2.98
C THR A 131 9.69 0.13 -1.97
N THR A 132 10.65 0.40 -1.10
CA THR A 132 10.55 1.47 -0.11
C THR A 132 11.68 2.46 -0.35
N ILE A 133 11.39 3.76 -0.27
CA ILE A 133 12.36 4.82 -0.51
C ILE A 133 12.11 5.88 0.55
N ASP A 134 13.08 6.10 1.45
CA ASP A 134 12.96 7.09 2.55
C ASP A 134 11.67 6.93 3.38
N ALA A 135 11.29 5.69 3.64
CA ALA A 135 10.05 5.35 4.35
C ALA A 135 10.30 4.97 5.82
N THR A 136 9.27 5.07 6.66
CA THR A 136 9.28 4.47 8.01
C THR A 136 8.19 3.42 8.10
N ILE A 137 8.58 2.18 8.40
CA ILE A 137 7.67 1.04 8.43
C ILE A 137 7.76 0.38 9.81
N VAL A 138 6.62 0.26 10.48
CA VAL A 138 6.48 -0.47 11.74
C VAL A 138 5.49 -1.60 11.54
N GLY A 139 6.00 -2.83 11.50
CA GLY A 139 5.22 -4.04 11.24
C GLY A 139 5.95 -5.02 10.35
N ASN A 140 5.33 -6.18 10.11
CA ASN A 140 5.96 -7.25 9.34
C ASN A 140 5.69 -7.09 7.85
N VAL A 141 6.69 -7.44 7.04
CA VAL A 141 6.61 -7.39 5.58
C VAL A 141 6.67 -8.80 5.02
N GLY A 142 5.63 -9.19 4.28
CA GLY A 142 5.55 -10.46 3.59
C GLY A 142 5.37 -10.26 2.09
N CYS A 143 6.39 -10.58 1.29
CA CYS A 143 6.30 -10.50 -0.16
C CYS A 143 6.54 -11.86 -0.81
N LYS A 144 5.88 -12.12 -1.94
CA LYS A 144 6.14 -13.36 -2.73
C LYS A 144 7.36 -13.25 -3.65
N GLY A 145 7.76 -12.02 -3.98
CA GLY A 145 8.86 -11.73 -4.88
C GLY A 145 9.99 -11.01 -4.16
N MET A 146 10.31 -9.81 -4.67
CA MET A 146 11.45 -9.02 -4.20
C MET A 146 11.02 -7.90 -3.26
N VAL A 147 11.80 -7.68 -2.22
CA VAL A 147 11.72 -6.52 -1.33
C VAL A 147 12.97 -5.67 -1.55
N ASN A 148 12.76 -4.44 -2.00
CA ASN A 148 13.82 -3.44 -2.14
C ASN A 148 13.60 -2.36 -1.09
N ILE A 149 14.51 -2.29 -0.14
CA ILE A 149 14.55 -1.24 0.87
C ILE A 149 15.65 -0.29 0.43
N LEU A 150 15.29 0.93 0.08
CA LEU A 150 16.17 1.94 -0.51
C LEU A 150 16.18 3.23 0.32
N GLY A 151 17.26 4.01 0.14
CA GLY A 151 17.44 5.30 0.80
C GLY A 151 17.63 5.19 2.32
N THR A 152 17.10 6.15 3.05
CA THR A 152 17.17 6.22 4.52
C THR A 152 15.96 5.55 5.18
N THR A 153 15.49 4.44 4.59
CA THR A 153 14.33 3.72 5.11
C THR A 153 14.64 3.09 6.47
N ASN A 154 13.74 3.25 7.44
CA ASN A 154 13.76 2.58 8.72
C ASN A 154 12.62 1.56 8.79
N LEU A 155 12.96 0.28 8.93
CA LEU A 155 11.97 -0.78 9.08
C LEU A 155 12.14 -1.47 10.44
N GLN A 156 11.08 -1.50 11.22
CA GLN A 156 11.01 -2.23 12.48
C GLN A 156 9.98 -3.35 12.37
N GLY A 157 10.48 -4.59 12.30
CA GLY A 157 9.67 -5.79 12.10
C GLY A 157 10.41 -6.85 11.28
N ASP A 158 9.77 -7.99 11.11
CA ASP A 158 10.35 -9.10 10.34
C ASP A 158 10.03 -8.96 8.84
N VAL A 159 10.98 -9.36 7.99
CA VAL A 159 10.87 -9.33 6.54
C VAL A 159 10.95 -10.75 5.99
N ASN A 160 9.92 -11.16 5.26
CA ASN A 160 9.87 -12.44 4.55
C ASN A 160 9.67 -12.19 3.05
N SER A 161 10.59 -12.68 2.21
CA SER A 161 10.48 -12.59 0.76
C SER A 161 11.33 -13.63 0.02
N SER A 162 11.27 -13.67 -1.31
CA SER A 162 12.20 -14.51 -2.08
C SER A 162 13.58 -13.86 -2.20
N ASP A 163 13.62 -12.56 -2.48
CA ASP A 163 14.84 -11.76 -2.58
C ASP A 163 14.71 -10.48 -1.75
N VAL A 164 15.78 -10.08 -1.06
CA VAL A 164 15.86 -8.83 -0.30
C VAL A 164 17.06 -8.03 -0.76
N VAL A 165 16.85 -6.75 -1.07
CA VAL A 165 17.89 -5.74 -1.21
C VAL A 165 17.70 -4.71 -0.12
N LEU A 166 18.73 -4.46 0.66
CA LEU A 166 18.71 -3.54 1.79
C LEU A 166 19.71 -2.42 1.59
N GLU A 167 19.18 -1.20 1.56
CA GLU A 167 19.86 0.08 1.62
C GLU A 167 19.03 0.94 2.59
N GLY A 168 19.45 0.95 3.87
CA GLY A 168 18.69 1.51 4.98
C GLY A 168 18.96 0.79 6.30
N GLU A 169 18.12 1.01 7.31
CA GLU A 169 18.19 0.37 8.61
C GLU A 169 17.00 -0.60 8.83
N ILE A 170 17.29 -1.84 9.22
CA ILE A 170 16.28 -2.82 9.64
C ILE A 170 16.56 -3.24 11.08
N LYS A 171 15.51 -3.24 11.90
CA LYS A 171 15.48 -3.86 13.23
C LYS A 171 14.47 -5.00 13.21
N GLY A 172 14.97 -6.23 13.08
CA GLY A 172 14.15 -7.43 12.97
C GLY A 172 14.84 -8.52 12.15
N ASN A 173 14.16 -9.66 12.00
CA ASN A 173 14.72 -10.79 11.30
C ASN A 173 14.39 -10.74 9.80
N ILE A 174 15.33 -11.19 8.98
CA ILE A 174 15.15 -11.33 7.54
C ILE A 174 15.15 -12.81 7.19
N VAL A 175 14.10 -13.25 6.52
CA VAL A 175 13.99 -14.57 5.92
C VAL A 175 13.84 -14.37 4.41
N ALA A 176 14.88 -14.73 3.65
CA ALA A 176 14.84 -14.67 2.20
C ALA A 176 15.07 -16.06 1.59
N GLU A 177 14.23 -16.50 0.65
CA GLU A 177 14.38 -17.84 0.06
C GLU A 177 15.66 -17.98 -0.79
N ASN A 178 16.02 -16.93 -1.53
CA ASN A 178 17.10 -16.96 -2.51
C ASN A 178 18.30 -16.13 -2.07
N LYS A 179 18.10 -14.84 -1.84
CA LYS A 179 19.22 -13.90 -1.73
C LYS A 179 18.90 -12.71 -0.85
N VAL A 180 19.85 -12.36 0.02
CA VAL A 180 19.89 -11.06 0.72
C VAL A 180 21.10 -10.28 0.21
N SER A 181 20.87 -9.06 -0.25
CA SER A 181 21.91 -8.14 -0.71
C SER A 181 21.89 -6.89 0.14
N LEU A 182 22.90 -6.74 0.99
CA LEU A 182 23.14 -5.49 1.71
C LEU A 182 23.96 -4.57 0.81
N LYS A 183 23.45 -3.37 0.59
CA LYS A 183 24.02 -2.35 -0.30
C LYS A 183 24.26 -1.04 0.44
N GLY A 184 25.19 -0.24 -0.07
CA GLY A 184 25.56 1.05 0.50
C GLY A 184 25.94 0.94 2.00
N THR A 185 25.50 1.92 2.80
CA THR A 185 25.74 1.97 4.25
C THR A 185 24.59 1.37 5.05
N SER A 186 24.08 0.20 4.63
CA SER A 186 22.96 -0.43 5.31
C SER A 186 23.32 -0.95 6.72
N VAL A 187 22.35 -0.93 7.62
CA VAL A 187 22.48 -1.48 8.98
C VAL A 187 21.37 -2.50 9.21
N LEU A 188 21.75 -3.72 9.52
CA LEU A 188 20.83 -4.78 9.90
C LEU A 188 21.07 -5.19 11.35
N ASP A 189 20.06 -5.00 12.20
CA ASP A 189 20.04 -5.50 13.58
C ASP A 189 19.00 -6.61 13.70
N GLY A 190 19.47 -7.86 13.67
CA GLY A 190 18.64 -9.06 13.75
C GLY A 190 19.24 -10.26 13.04
N ASN A 191 18.48 -11.35 13.00
CA ASN A 191 18.95 -12.60 12.38
C ASN A 191 18.59 -12.64 10.90
N THR A 192 19.51 -13.13 10.08
CA THR A 192 19.31 -13.29 8.63
C THR A 192 19.36 -14.76 8.26
N THR A 193 18.33 -15.25 7.58
CA THR A 193 18.30 -16.58 6.98
C THR A 193 18.12 -16.47 5.47
N SER A 194 19.07 -16.96 4.67
CA SER A 194 18.89 -17.02 3.21
C SER A 194 19.83 -17.97 2.48
N ALA A 195 19.58 -18.29 1.21
CA ALA A 195 20.47 -19.18 0.46
C ALA A 195 21.78 -18.52 0.01
N LYS A 196 21.76 -17.21 -0.24
CA LYS A 196 22.92 -16.43 -0.67
C LYS A 196 22.91 -15.07 0.00
N ILE A 197 24.06 -14.65 0.50
CA ILE A 197 24.22 -13.33 1.11
C ILE A 197 25.32 -12.59 0.37
N MET A 198 25.03 -11.35 -0.02
CA MET A 198 25.97 -10.43 -0.64
C MET A 198 26.00 -9.18 0.23
N VAL A 199 27.20 -8.71 0.56
CA VAL A 199 27.41 -7.56 1.44
C VAL A 199 28.33 -6.60 0.73
N GLU A 200 27.87 -5.37 0.52
CA GLU A 200 28.67 -4.28 -0.02
C GLU A 200 29.52 -3.63 1.09
N GLU A 201 30.62 -2.96 0.69
CA GLU A 201 31.48 -2.23 1.63
C GLU A 201 30.68 -1.13 2.37
N GLY A 202 30.87 -1.03 3.68
CA GLY A 202 30.18 -0.06 4.53
C GLY A 202 28.86 -0.56 5.14
N SER A 203 28.37 -1.74 4.74
CA SER A 203 27.20 -2.36 5.37
C SER A 203 27.58 -3.01 6.71
N THR A 204 26.72 -2.86 7.71
CA THR A 204 26.89 -3.40 9.07
C THR A 204 25.79 -4.40 9.38
N ILE A 205 26.16 -5.58 9.88
CA ILE A 205 25.22 -6.61 10.33
C ILE A 205 25.50 -6.93 11.80
N ILE A 206 24.46 -6.84 12.62
CA ILE A 206 24.46 -7.14 14.04
C ILE A 206 23.46 -8.27 14.26
N GLY A 207 23.95 -9.47 14.52
CA GLY A 207 23.10 -10.64 14.75
C GLY A 207 23.68 -11.91 14.16
N SER A 208 22.82 -12.92 14.01
CA SER A 208 23.22 -14.22 13.47
C SER A 208 22.89 -14.32 11.99
N ILE A 209 23.81 -14.89 11.22
CA ILE A 209 23.60 -15.19 9.81
C ILE A 209 23.54 -16.71 9.65
N GLN A 210 22.47 -17.21 9.06
CA GLN A 210 22.29 -18.60 8.70
C GLN A 210 22.08 -18.72 7.19
N THR A 211 22.88 -19.55 6.53
CA THR A 211 22.67 -19.85 5.12
C THR A 211 21.94 -21.18 4.95
N VAL A 212 20.87 -21.17 4.14
CA VAL A 212 20.05 -22.36 3.87
C VAL A 212 20.10 -22.70 2.40
N SER A 213 20.60 -23.87 2.03
CA SER A 213 20.69 -24.26 0.62
C SER A 213 19.30 -24.59 0.08
N ASN A 214 18.75 -23.70 -0.76
CA ASN A 214 17.52 -23.97 -1.49
C ASN A 214 17.84 -24.90 -2.67
N LYS A 215 17.69 -26.21 -2.47
CA LYS A 215 17.85 -27.21 -3.52
C LYS A 215 16.59 -27.17 -4.41
N ALA A 216 16.59 -26.29 -5.41
CA ALA A 216 15.52 -26.24 -6.40
C ALA A 216 15.28 -27.64 -6.98
N ALA A 217 14.08 -28.19 -6.74
CA ALA A 217 13.68 -29.49 -7.26
C ALA A 217 13.69 -29.44 -8.79
N LYS A 218 14.70 -30.04 -9.42
CA LYS A 218 14.71 -30.28 -10.86
C LYS A 218 13.50 -31.16 -11.19
N LYS A 219 12.60 -30.63 -12.02
CA LYS A 219 11.49 -31.36 -12.62
C LYS A 219 11.85 -31.77 -14.04
#